data_AF-A0A967IBP1-F1
#
_entry.id   AF-A0A967IBP1-F1
#
_cell.length_a   1.000
_cell.length_b   1.000
_cell.length_c   1.000
_cell.angle_alpha   90.00
_cell.angle_beta   90.00
_cell.angle_gamma   90.00
#
_symmetry.space_group_name_H-M   'P 1'
#
loop_
_entity.id
_entity.type
_entity.pdbx_description
1 polymer ?
#
loop_
_entity_poly.entity_id
_entity_poly.type
_entity_poly.pdbx_seq_one_letter_code
_entity_poly.pdbx_strand_id
1 'polypeptide(L)'
;MHPLQSAEYFGTVIQDPDLPRTKIPVLDFFVPDPTWYRQGGGNNRDYSRASLYYAGEFIDNLRIRTRGRSAAQAIKPNLKFDFYSGGHFKVLPDAGRVEEMNLNGFHGENIWSRSFMRSVLTYRILRENGVPTPYSFHVHARRNGEFFGLCAMEEQVDTDFLKRH
;
A
#
# COMPACT_ATOMS: atom_id res chain seq x y z
N MET A 1 0.47 -17.75 -17.79
CA MET A 1 -0.05 -17.90 -16.40
C MET A 1 1.16 -18.14 -15.50
N HIS A 2 1.38 -17.35 -14.44
CA HIS A 2 2.60 -17.44 -13.61
C HIS A 2 2.42 -18.53 -12.53
N PRO A 3 3.44 -19.37 -12.23
CA PRO A 3 3.29 -20.58 -11.40
C PRO A 3 3.04 -20.39 -9.89
N LEU A 4 2.99 -19.15 -9.38
CA LEU A 4 2.81 -18.88 -7.94
C LEU A 4 1.58 -17.98 -7.78
N GLN A 5 0.39 -18.57 -7.92
CA GLN A 5 -0.87 -17.94 -7.55
C GLN A 5 -1.30 -18.39 -6.14
N SER A 6 -0.32 -18.54 -5.24
CA SER A 6 -0.53 -19.03 -3.88
C SER A 6 0.55 -18.49 -2.94
N ALA A 7 0.24 -18.45 -1.65
CA ALA A 7 1.24 -18.26 -0.60
C ALA A 7 2.24 -19.42 -0.62
N GLU A 8 3.50 -19.14 -0.33
CA GLU A 8 4.54 -20.16 -0.13
C GLU A 8 4.90 -20.26 1.36
N TYR A 9 4.95 -19.13 2.06
CA TYR A 9 5.30 -19.03 3.47
C TYR A 9 4.15 -18.46 4.31
N PHE A 10 3.88 -19.11 5.44
CA PHE A 10 3.09 -18.54 6.53
C PHE A 10 4.06 -17.98 7.57
N GLY A 11 4.03 -16.66 7.78
CA GLY A 11 5.04 -15.99 8.59
C GLY A 11 4.49 -14.82 9.40
N THR A 12 5.37 -14.20 10.17
CA THR A 12 5.12 -12.95 10.88
C THR A 12 6.38 -12.10 10.84
N VAL A 13 6.25 -10.81 11.15
CA VAL A 13 7.40 -9.91 11.30
C VAL A 13 7.61 -9.66 12.79
N ILE A 14 8.79 -10.01 13.30
CA ILE A 14 9.20 -9.66 14.65
C ILE A 14 9.30 -8.14 14.72
N GLN A 15 8.45 -7.53 15.54
CA GLN A 15 8.50 -6.10 15.79
C GLN A 15 9.79 -5.79 16.54
N ASP A 16 10.57 -4.87 15.99
CA ASP A 16 11.79 -4.40 16.62
C ASP A 16 11.41 -3.65 17.92
N PRO A 17 11.85 -4.14 19.10
CA PRO A 17 11.46 -3.57 20.38
C PRO A 17 11.98 -2.14 20.57
N ASP A 18 12.99 -1.72 19.80
CA ASP A 18 13.58 -0.38 19.87
C ASP A 18 12.85 0.63 18.96
N LEU A 19 11.85 0.19 18.19
CA LEU A 19 11.03 1.11 17.40
C LEU A 19 10.23 2.06 18.31
N PRO A 20 10.26 3.38 18.05
CA PRO A 20 9.42 4.32 18.76
C PRO A 20 7.95 3.91 18.69
N ARG A 21 7.29 3.85 19.84
CA ARG A 21 5.86 3.53 19.91
C ARG A 21 5.08 4.51 19.04
N THR A 22 4.48 4.00 17.96
CA THR A 22 3.64 4.78 17.05
C THR A 22 2.16 4.46 17.30
N LYS A 23 1.31 5.50 17.26
CA LYS A 23 -0.15 5.32 17.23
C LYS A 23 -0.68 5.07 15.81
N ILE A 24 0.17 5.20 14.80
CA ILE A 24 -0.13 4.97 13.40
C ILE A 24 0.14 3.50 13.09
N PRO A 25 -0.80 2.77 12.44
CA PRO A 25 -0.58 1.39 12.02
C PRO A 25 0.69 1.21 11.19
N VAL A 26 1.44 0.15 11.46
CA VAL A 26 2.69 -0.18 10.74
C VAL A 26 2.39 -1.14 9.61
N LEU A 27 2.90 -0.81 8.42
CA LEU A 27 2.85 -1.64 7.21
C LEU A 27 4.30 -1.99 6.84
N ASP A 28 4.67 -3.25 6.99
CA ASP A 28 5.97 -3.74 6.53
C ASP A 28 5.81 -4.36 5.14
N PHE A 29 6.68 -4.00 4.19
CA PHE A 29 6.76 -4.68 2.90
C PHE A 29 8.20 -5.03 2.55
N PHE A 30 8.35 -6.12 1.82
CA PHE A 30 9.64 -6.72 1.50
C PHE A 30 9.79 -6.86 0.00
N VAL A 31 10.91 -6.42 -0.56
CA VAL A 31 11.24 -6.49 -1.98
C VAL A 31 12.69 -6.93 -2.17
N PRO A 32 13.00 -7.76 -3.19
CA PRO A 32 14.38 -8.19 -3.45
C PRO A 32 15.35 -7.04 -3.75
N ASP A 33 14.94 -6.12 -4.63
CA ASP A 33 15.67 -4.88 -4.89
C ASP A 33 14.88 -3.71 -4.30
N PRO A 34 15.34 -3.05 -3.21
CA PRO A 34 14.62 -1.93 -2.60
C PRO A 34 14.49 -0.72 -3.52
N THR A 35 15.28 -0.63 -4.58
CA THR A 35 15.34 0.48 -5.53
C THR A 35 14.79 0.15 -6.91
N TRP A 36 14.14 -1.01 -7.08
CA TRP A 36 13.67 -1.52 -8.38
C TRP A 36 12.89 -0.47 -9.19
N TYR A 37 12.07 0.34 -8.51
CA TYR A 37 11.24 1.38 -9.12
C TYR A 37 12.02 2.54 -9.74
N ARG A 38 13.32 2.68 -9.42
CA ARG A 38 14.22 3.70 -9.99
C ARG A 38 14.78 3.30 -11.35
N GLN A 39 14.72 2.02 -11.71
CA GLN A 39 15.41 1.48 -12.89
C GLN A 39 14.63 1.64 -14.21
N GLY A 40 13.72 2.61 -14.32
CA GLY A 40 12.89 2.79 -15.51
C GLY A 40 12.53 4.25 -15.82
N GLY A 41 12.17 4.51 -17.08
CA GLY A 41 11.65 5.81 -17.54
C GLY A 41 10.31 6.18 -16.89
N GLY A 42 9.79 7.37 -17.21
CA GLY A 42 8.55 7.90 -16.60
C GLY A 42 7.36 6.94 -16.78
N ASN A 43 6.81 6.47 -15.66
CA ASN A 43 5.88 5.33 -15.52
C ASN A 43 6.54 3.94 -15.56
N ASN A 44 7.56 3.70 -14.72
CA ASN A 44 8.03 2.34 -14.47
C ASN A 44 6.89 1.49 -13.86
N ARG A 45 6.15 0.80 -14.73
CA ARG A 45 5.06 -0.12 -14.39
C ARG A 45 5.56 -1.55 -14.28
N ASP A 46 6.87 -1.76 -14.34
CA ASP A 46 7.45 -3.07 -14.17
C ASP A 46 7.14 -3.55 -12.77
N TYR A 47 6.76 -4.83 -12.69
CA TYR A 47 6.42 -5.44 -11.43
C TYR A 47 7.69 -6.00 -10.79
N SER A 48 7.83 -5.76 -9.49
CA SER A 48 8.72 -6.54 -8.64
C SER A 48 7.91 -7.54 -7.83
N ARG A 49 8.59 -8.59 -7.36
CA ARG A 49 8.03 -9.50 -6.35
C ARG A 49 8.12 -8.83 -4.99
N ALA A 50 7.10 -9.06 -4.16
CA ALA A 50 7.10 -8.57 -2.81
C ALA A 50 6.39 -9.52 -1.84
N SER A 51 6.58 -9.22 -0.57
CA SER A 51 5.76 -9.71 0.54
C SER A 51 5.33 -8.52 1.40
N LEU A 52 4.28 -8.69 2.19
CA LEU A 52 3.70 -7.64 3.01
C LEU A 52 3.21 -8.21 4.34
N TYR A 53 3.38 -7.44 5.41
CA TYR A 53 2.84 -7.71 6.73
C TYR A 53 2.07 -6.49 7.23
N TYR A 54 0.81 -6.70 7.61
CA TYR A 54 -0.02 -5.66 8.18
C TYR A 54 -1.14 -6.26 9.01
N ALA A 55 -1.46 -5.62 10.13
CA ALA A 55 -2.54 -6.02 11.04
C ALA A 55 -2.51 -7.51 11.46
N GLY A 56 -1.31 -8.09 11.63
CA GLY A 56 -1.13 -9.48 12.06
C GLY A 56 -1.14 -10.51 10.93
N GLU A 57 -1.31 -10.09 9.67
CA GLU A 57 -1.38 -10.98 8.53
C GLU A 57 -0.17 -10.76 7.60
N PHE A 58 0.52 -11.85 7.25
CA PHE A 58 1.62 -11.88 6.29
C PHE A 58 1.14 -12.49 4.96
N ILE A 59 1.47 -11.83 3.85
CA ILE A 59 1.25 -12.36 2.50
C ILE A 59 2.52 -12.20 1.69
N ASP A 60 2.97 -13.29 1.08
CA ASP A 60 4.08 -13.35 0.13
C ASP A 60 3.60 -13.51 -1.31
N ASN A 61 4.55 -13.62 -2.24
CA ASN A 61 4.32 -13.85 -3.68
C ASN A 61 3.41 -12.83 -4.37
N LEU A 62 3.13 -11.69 -3.76
CA LEU A 62 2.41 -10.59 -4.37
C LEU A 62 3.30 -9.86 -5.38
N ARG A 63 2.66 -9.04 -6.22
CA ARG A 63 3.34 -8.15 -7.16
C ARG A 63 3.23 -6.71 -6.66
N ILE A 64 4.30 -5.95 -6.82
CA ILE A 64 4.33 -4.52 -6.51
C ILE A 64 4.81 -3.73 -7.71
N ARG A 65 4.19 -2.58 -7.98
CA ARG A 65 4.68 -1.63 -8.99
C ARG A 65 4.44 -0.18 -8.59
N THR A 66 5.01 0.78 -9.33
CA THR A 66 4.68 2.19 -9.12
C THR A 66 3.34 2.51 -9.76
N ARG A 67 2.73 3.61 -9.31
CA ARG A 67 1.47 4.13 -9.85
C ARG A 67 1.48 5.65 -9.90
N GLY A 68 0.55 6.18 -10.69
CA GLY A 68 0.51 7.61 -11.01
C GLY A 68 1.56 7.98 -12.04
N ARG A 69 1.46 9.20 -12.59
CA ARG A 69 2.38 9.70 -13.62
C ARG A 69 3.60 10.36 -13.01
N SER A 70 3.41 11.57 -12.47
CA SER A 70 4.49 12.33 -11.85
C SER A 70 5.00 11.67 -10.57
N ALA A 71 4.11 11.03 -9.81
CA ALA A 71 4.45 10.37 -8.55
C ALA A 71 5.28 9.08 -8.73
N ALA A 72 5.29 8.46 -9.92
CA ALA A 72 6.07 7.25 -10.16
C ALA A 72 7.59 7.49 -10.06
N GLN A 73 8.04 8.72 -10.32
CA GLN A 73 9.45 9.11 -10.28
C GLN A 73 9.82 9.90 -9.03
N ALA A 74 8.89 10.02 -8.07
CA ALA A 74 9.14 10.72 -6.83
C ALA A 74 10.20 10.03 -5.97
N ILE A 75 10.88 10.79 -5.10
CA ILE A 75 11.78 10.23 -4.08
C ILE A 75 11.05 9.13 -3.28
N LYS A 76 9.78 9.40 -2.91
CA LYS A 76 8.85 8.42 -2.35
C LYS A 76 7.68 8.21 -3.33
N PRO A 77 7.70 7.13 -4.13
CA PRO A 77 6.70 6.89 -5.15
C PRO A 77 5.35 6.49 -4.54
N ASN A 78 4.29 6.63 -5.33
CA ASN A 78 3.06 5.88 -5.05
C ASN A 78 3.25 4.45 -5.55
N LEU A 79 2.82 3.47 -4.75
CA LEU A 79 2.96 2.05 -5.03
C LEU A 79 1.58 1.39 -5.14
N LYS A 80 1.49 0.34 -5.94
CA LYS A 80 0.33 -0.55 -6.05
C LYS A 80 0.77 -1.95 -5.72
N PHE A 81 0.04 -2.59 -4.81
CA PHE A 81 0.18 -4.01 -4.49
C PHE A 81 -0.95 -4.76 -5.18
N ASP A 82 -0.60 -5.86 -5.81
CA ASP A 82 -1.45 -6.71 -6.63
C ASP A 82 -1.31 -8.12 -6.06
N PHE A 83 -2.35 -8.53 -5.32
CA PHE A 83 -2.41 -9.80 -4.63
C PHE A 83 -2.81 -10.89 -5.63
N TYR A 84 -2.34 -12.12 -5.43
CA TYR A 84 -2.76 -13.24 -6.27
C TYR A 84 -4.23 -13.61 -5.98
N SER A 85 -4.90 -14.27 -6.92
CA SER A 85 -6.35 -14.55 -6.89
C SER A 85 -6.86 -15.35 -5.67
N GLY A 86 -5.99 -16.08 -4.99
CA GLY A 86 -6.29 -16.79 -3.72
C GLY A 86 -5.85 -16.05 -2.45
N GLY A 87 -5.25 -14.87 -2.60
CA GLY A 87 -4.55 -14.14 -1.55
C GLY A 87 -5.10 -12.74 -1.34
N HIS A 88 -6.41 -12.53 -1.52
CA HIS A 88 -7.06 -11.26 -1.18
C HIS A 88 -6.60 -10.82 0.20
N PHE A 89 -6.25 -9.56 0.45
CA PHE A 89 -5.69 -9.16 1.75
C PHE A 89 -6.69 -8.35 2.55
N LYS A 90 -6.79 -8.57 3.88
CA LYS A 90 -7.64 -7.73 4.75
C LYS A 90 -6.92 -6.42 5.04
N VAL A 91 -6.96 -5.52 4.06
CA VAL A 91 -6.30 -4.22 4.12
C VAL A 91 -7.07 -3.24 5.02
N LEU A 92 -8.38 -3.40 5.11
CA LEU A 92 -9.28 -2.36 5.62
C LEU A 92 -10.13 -2.91 6.77
N PRO A 93 -10.28 -2.14 7.86
CA PRO A 93 -11.38 -2.35 8.78
C PRO A 93 -12.68 -2.27 7.96
N ASP A 94 -13.46 -3.35 7.96
CA ASP A 94 -14.82 -3.42 7.41
C ASP A 94 -14.99 -3.49 5.87
N ALA A 95 -13.96 -3.25 5.04
CA ALA A 95 -14.10 -3.41 3.58
C ALA A 95 -13.91 -4.86 3.06
N GLY A 96 -13.51 -5.78 3.94
CA GLY A 96 -13.22 -7.17 3.57
C GLY A 96 -11.81 -7.34 2.98
N ARG A 97 -11.62 -8.43 2.22
CA ARG A 97 -10.35 -8.73 1.56
C ARG A 97 -10.36 -8.14 0.14
N VAL A 98 -9.24 -7.60 -0.34
CA VAL A 98 -9.13 -6.93 -1.65
C VAL A 98 -8.08 -7.57 -2.55
N GLU A 99 -8.29 -7.51 -3.87
CA GLU A 99 -7.33 -7.99 -4.89
C GLU A 99 -6.14 -7.05 -5.07
N GLU A 100 -6.35 -5.76 -4.81
CA GLU A 100 -5.34 -4.74 -4.99
C GLU A 100 -5.45 -3.68 -3.89
N MET A 101 -4.31 -3.09 -3.53
CA MET A 101 -4.28 -1.91 -2.67
C MET A 101 -3.27 -0.88 -3.17
N ASN A 102 -3.49 0.37 -2.80
CA ASN A 102 -2.62 1.48 -3.17
C ASN A 102 -1.92 2.03 -1.94
N LEU A 103 -0.65 2.37 -2.07
CA LEU A 103 0.12 3.06 -1.05
C LEU A 103 0.62 4.39 -1.62
N ASN A 104 0.00 5.49 -1.20
CA ASN A 104 0.36 6.82 -1.67
C ASN A 104 1.51 7.41 -0.84
N GLY A 105 2.59 7.76 -1.54
CA GLY A 105 3.77 8.42 -0.99
C GLY A 105 3.62 9.95 -0.84
N PHE A 106 2.43 10.50 -1.09
CA PHE A 106 2.15 11.94 -0.95
C PHE A 106 3.06 12.85 -1.78
N HIS A 107 3.50 12.43 -2.98
CA HIS A 107 4.44 13.22 -3.80
C HIS A 107 3.99 14.69 -3.98
N GLY A 108 2.73 14.93 -4.35
CA GLY A 108 2.22 16.29 -4.52
C GLY A 108 2.15 17.08 -3.21
N GLU A 109 1.85 16.44 -2.09
CA GLU A 109 1.81 17.13 -0.79
C GLU A 109 3.22 17.39 -0.25
N ASN A 110 4.20 16.55 -0.54
CA ASN A 110 5.61 16.84 -0.20
C ASN A 110 6.11 18.15 -0.84
N ILE A 111 5.61 18.48 -2.03
CA ILE A 111 6.08 19.65 -2.79
C ILE A 111 5.21 20.89 -2.51
N TRP A 112 3.87 20.75 -2.55
CA TRP A 112 2.98 21.91 -2.68
C TRP A 112 2.16 22.25 -1.44
N SER A 113 1.88 21.31 -0.54
CA SER A 113 0.89 21.56 0.54
C SER A 113 1.20 20.96 1.91
N ARG A 114 2.31 20.21 2.05
CA ARG A 114 2.93 19.58 3.26
C ARG A 114 1.99 19.09 4.37
N SER A 115 0.70 18.91 4.08
CA SER A 115 -0.30 18.54 5.06
C SER A 115 -0.34 17.05 5.29
N PHE A 116 -0.02 16.26 4.25
CA PHE A 116 -0.13 14.80 4.22
C PHE A 116 -1.54 14.29 4.54
N MET A 117 -2.56 15.14 4.44
CA MET A 117 -3.89 14.87 4.98
C MET A 117 -4.99 14.97 3.92
N ARG A 118 -4.70 15.49 2.72
CA ARG A 118 -5.76 15.86 1.78
C ARG A 118 -6.60 14.67 1.35
N SER A 119 -5.99 13.59 0.86
CA SER A 119 -6.76 12.41 0.43
C SER A 119 -7.47 11.75 1.61
N VAL A 120 -6.75 11.53 2.70
CA VAL A 120 -7.27 10.88 3.92
C VAL A 120 -8.49 11.62 4.49
N LEU A 121 -8.38 12.94 4.70
CA LEU A 121 -9.49 13.75 5.23
C LEU A 121 -10.64 13.87 4.24
N THR A 122 -10.35 14.08 2.94
CA THR A 122 -11.41 14.24 1.93
C THR A 122 -12.26 12.99 1.84
N TYR A 123 -11.64 11.80 1.70
CA TYR A 123 -12.39 10.55 1.63
C TYR A 123 -13.16 10.26 2.91
N ARG A 124 -12.56 10.55 4.08
CA ARG A 124 -13.22 10.40 5.37
C ARG A 124 -14.46 11.29 5.49
N ILE A 125 -14.34 12.60 5.21
CA ILE A 125 -15.46 13.55 5.28
C ILE A 125 -16.59 13.11 4.34
N LEU A 126 -16.26 12.75 3.11
CA LEU A 126 -17.25 12.28 2.13
C LEU A 126 -17.98 11.01 2.62
N ARG A 127 -17.25 10.04 3.18
CA ARG A 127 -17.85 8.82 3.74
C ARG A 127 -18.75 9.12 4.94
N GLU A 128 -18.32 9.98 5.85
CA GLU A 128 -19.11 10.42 7.00
C GLU A 128 -20.39 11.16 6.57
N ASN A 129 -20.45 11.67 5.33
CA ASN A 129 -21.62 12.31 4.72
C ASN A 129 -22.37 11.39 3.72
N GLY A 130 -22.14 10.08 3.77
CA GLY A 130 -22.90 9.10 2.99
C GLY A 130 -22.51 8.98 1.52
N VAL A 131 -21.39 9.59 1.09
CA VAL A 131 -20.86 9.40 -0.26
C VAL A 131 -19.99 8.14 -0.28
N PRO A 132 -20.25 7.16 -1.16
CA PRO A 132 -19.36 6.02 -1.35
C PRO A 132 -17.97 6.48 -1.80
N THR A 133 -16.95 6.22 -0.97
CA THR A 133 -15.55 6.60 -1.25
C THR A 133 -14.57 5.54 -0.79
N PRO A 134 -13.43 5.38 -1.49
CA PRO A 134 -12.41 4.43 -1.09
C PRO A 134 -11.89 4.71 0.33
N TYR A 135 -11.66 3.67 1.12
CA TYR A 135 -10.93 3.82 2.39
C TYR A 135 -9.54 4.42 2.15
N SER A 136 -9.16 5.35 3.02
CA SER A 136 -7.85 5.99 3.02
C SER A 136 -7.47 6.33 4.45
N PHE A 137 -6.30 5.88 4.89
CA PHE A 137 -5.77 6.20 6.21
C PHE A 137 -4.26 6.12 6.26
N HIS A 138 -3.67 6.78 7.25
CA HIS A 138 -2.23 6.82 7.42
C HIS A 138 -1.64 5.50 7.89
N VAL A 139 -0.51 5.13 7.31
CA VAL A 139 0.34 4.02 7.76
C VAL A 139 1.78 4.47 7.88
N HIS A 140 2.48 3.94 8.89
CA HIS A 140 3.92 3.97 9.01
C HIS A 140 4.46 2.85 8.11
N ALA A 141 4.83 3.18 6.87
CA ALA A 141 5.34 2.20 5.93
C ALA A 141 6.83 1.93 6.15
N ARG A 142 7.20 0.65 6.14
CA ARG A 142 8.58 0.16 6.24
C ARG A 142 8.90 -0.74 5.06
N ARG A 143 10.09 -0.58 4.48
CA ARG A 143 10.60 -1.37 3.36
C ARG A 143 11.84 -2.12 3.82
N ASN A 144 11.81 -3.45 3.79
CA ASN A 144 12.94 -4.30 4.19
C ASN A 144 13.49 -3.94 5.60
N GLY A 145 12.60 -3.61 6.54
CA GLY A 145 12.94 -3.21 7.91
C GLY A 145 13.26 -1.71 8.10
N GLU A 146 13.51 -0.97 7.03
CA GLU A 146 13.81 0.47 7.10
C GLU A 146 12.55 1.34 6.98
N PHE A 147 12.56 2.53 7.59
CA PHE A 147 11.48 3.48 7.43
C PHE A 147 11.37 3.97 5.98
N PHE A 148 10.25 3.65 5.33
CA PHE A 148 9.96 4.12 3.97
C PHE A 148 9.27 5.48 4.00
N GLY A 149 8.36 5.69 4.96
CA GLY A 149 7.72 6.98 5.19
C GLY A 149 6.30 6.89 5.74
N LEU A 150 5.76 8.03 6.14
CA LEU A 150 4.31 8.20 6.33
C LEU A 150 3.62 8.11 4.96
N CYS A 151 2.67 7.19 4.81
CA CYS A 151 1.93 6.97 3.57
C CYS A 151 0.42 6.93 3.84
N ALA A 152 -0.39 7.14 2.81
CA ALA A 152 -1.80 6.78 2.85
C ALA A 152 -1.98 5.39 2.22
N MET A 153 -2.49 4.45 3.00
CA MET A 153 -3.01 3.20 2.47
C MET A 153 -4.42 3.46 1.95
N GLU A 154 -4.65 3.15 0.68
CA GLU A 154 -5.88 3.47 -0.04
C GLU A 154 -6.45 2.22 -0.71
N GLU A 155 -7.76 2.07 -0.56
CA GLU A 155 -8.55 1.06 -1.27
C GLU A 155 -8.46 1.26 -2.79
N GLN A 156 -8.44 0.15 -3.53
CA GLN A 156 -8.63 0.20 -4.97
C GLN A 156 -10.12 0.28 -5.28
N VAL A 157 -10.51 1.26 -6.10
CA VAL A 157 -11.87 1.32 -6.66
C VAL A 157 -11.95 0.35 -7.83
N ASP A 158 -12.57 -0.80 -7.59
CA ASP A 158 -12.74 -1.89 -8.55
C ASP A 158 -14.15 -2.51 -8.43
N THR A 159 -14.35 -3.67 -9.04
CA THR A 159 -15.62 -4.38 -9.02
C THR A 159 -16.06 -4.78 -7.61
N ASP A 160 -15.14 -5.06 -6.69
CA ASP A 160 -15.50 -5.43 -5.31
C ASP A 160 -15.91 -4.21 -4.49
N PHE A 161 -15.29 -3.05 -4.73
CA PHE A 161 -15.79 -1.78 -4.22
C PHE A 161 -17.22 -1.51 -4.71
N LEU A 162 -17.49 -1.70 -6.01
CA LEU A 162 -18.81 -1.49 -6.61
C LEU A 162 -19.87 -2.48 -6.15
N LYS A 163 -19.49 -3.69 -5.68
CA LYS A 163 -20.45 -4.64 -5.11
C LYS A 163 -20.85 -4.29 -3.68
N ARG A 164 -19.99 -3.56 -2.95
CA ARG A 164 -20.24 -3.14 -1.55
C ARG A 164 -21.15 -1.90 -1.45
N HIS A 165 -21.34 -1.15 -2.53
CA HIS A 165 -22.01 0.16 -2.55
C HIS A 165 -22.99 0.27 -3.71
#